data_AF-A0A962BQA7-F1
#
_entry.id   AF-A0A962BQA7-F1
#
_cell.length_a   1.000
_cell.length_b   1.000
_cell.length_c   1.000
_cell.angle_alpha   90.00
_cell.angle_beta   90.00
_cell.angle_gamma   90.00
#
_symmetry.space_group_name_H-M   'P 1'
#
loop_
_entity.id
_entity.type
_entity.pdbx_description
1 polymer ?
#
loop_
_entity_poly.entity_id
_entity_poly.type
_entity_poly.pdbx_seq_one_letter_code
_entity_poly.pdbx_strand_id
1 'polypeptide(L)' 'MSDDFAARLLEWHRQHGRHDLPWQHPRTPYRVWLSEVMLQQTQVRTVIPYFER' A
#
# COMPACT_ATOMS: atom_id res chain seq x y z
N MET A 1 7.85 -1.02 27.98
CA MET A 1 8.22 -2.20 27.16
C MET A 1 8.27 -1.70 25.74
N SER A 2 9.47 -1.64 25.14
CA SER A 2 9.61 -1.30 23.73
C SER A 2 9.04 -2.47 22.93
N ASP A 3 8.03 -2.22 22.10
CA ASP A 3 7.43 -3.21 21.21
C ASP A 3 8.46 -3.65 20.15
N ASP A 4 9.31 -4.61 20.51
CA ASP A 4 10.35 -5.21 19.64
C ASP A 4 9.77 -5.62 18.29
N PHE A 5 8.56 -6.18 18.30
CA PHE A 5 7.86 -6.60 17.09
C PHE A 5 7.55 -5.43 16.15
N ALA A 6 6.94 -4.36 16.67
CA ALA A 6 6.57 -3.20 15.85
C ALA A 6 7.82 -2.53 15.26
N ALA A 7 8.87 -2.35 16.07
CA ALA A 7 10.12 -1.76 15.62
C ALA A 7 10.77 -2.59 14.50
N ARG A 8 10.84 -3.92 14.67
CA ARG A 8 11.41 -4.82 13.65
C ARG A 8 10.58 -4.88 12.37
N LEU A 9 9.25 -4.86 12.49
CA LEU A 9 8.35 -4.83 11.33
C LEU A 9 8.50 -3.52 10.54
N LEU A 10 8.57 -2.38 11.24
CA LEU A 10 8.77 -1.08 10.60
C LEU A 10 10.12 -1.00 9.88
N GLU A 11 11.18 -1.53 10.48
CA GLU A 11 12.51 -1.55 9.85
C GLU A 11 12.54 -2.45 8.62
N TRP A 12 11.93 -3.64 8.69
CA TRP A 12 11.78 -4.50 7.53
C TRP A 12 10.95 -3.83 6.43
N HIS A 13 9.81 -3.21 6.77
CA HIS A 13 8.94 -2.51 5.81
C HIS A 13 9.67 -1.33 5.15
N ARG A 14 10.50 -0.60 5.89
CA ARG A 14 11.34 0.48 5.33
C ARG A 14 12.30 -0.03 4.25
N GLN A 15 12.89 -1.21 4.46
CA GLN A 15 13.89 -1.78 3.54
C GLN A 15 13.28 -2.61 2.39
N HIS A 16 12.20 -3.35 2.64
CA HIS A 16 11.64 -4.37 1.74
C HIS A 16 10.17 -4.16 1.38
N GLY A 17 9.52 -3.14 1.96
CA GLY A 17 8.13 -2.80 1.68
C GLY A 17 7.91 -2.32 0.25
N ARG A 18 6.66 -2.38 -0.19
CA ARG A 18 6.24 -1.78 -1.47
C ARG A 18 5.92 -0.31 -1.19
N HIS A 19 6.69 0.60 -1.77
CA HIS A 19 6.52 2.04 -1.60
C HIS A 19 6.09 2.76 -2.89
N ASP A 20 6.12 2.07 -4.02
CA ASP A 20 5.91 2.64 -5.36
C ASP A 20 4.52 2.38 -5.94
N LEU A 21 3.55 1.97 -5.11
CA LEU A 21 2.19 1.74 -5.61
C LEU A 21 1.49 3.09 -5.87
N PRO A 22 0.74 3.25 -6.97
CA PRO A 22 0.17 4.54 -7.35
C PRO A 22 -0.73 5.18 -6.28
N TRP A 23 -1.45 4.38 -5.50
CA TRP A 23 -2.31 4.87 -4.41
C TRP A 23 -1.56 5.30 -3.14
N GLN A 24 -0.27 4.99 -3.03
CA GLN A 24 0.56 5.41 -1.89
C GLN A 24 1.04 6.87 -2.04
N HIS A 25 1.29 7.33 -3.27
CA HIS A 25 1.78 8.69 -3.53
C HIS A 25 1.17 9.30 -4.82
N PRO A 26 0.52 10.49 -4.75
CA PRO A 26 0.12 11.21 -3.55
C PRO A 26 -0.99 10.47 -2.78
N ARG A 27 -0.90 10.45 -1.44
CA ARG A 27 -1.89 9.80 -0.58
C ARG A 27 -3.07 10.74 -0.33
N THR A 28 -4.26 10.37 -0.80
CA THR A 28 -5.51 11.06 -0.47
C THR A 28 -6.56 10.06 0.02
N PRO A 29 -7.54 10.45 0.86
CA PRO A 29 -8.60 9.54 1.30
C PRO A 29 -9.32 8.85 0.15
N TYR A 30 -9.60 9.59 -0.95
CA TYR A 30 -10.24 9.04 -2.14
C TYR A 30 -9.37 7.98 -2.83
N ARG A 31 -8.08 8.25 -3.04
CA ARG A 31 -7.14 7.31 -3.69
C ARG A 31 -6.98 6.03 -2.88
N VAL A 32 -6.89 6.16 -1.55
CA VAL A 32 -6.82 5.01 -0.63
C VAL A 32 -8.12 4.22 -0.69
N TRP A 33 -9.28 4.86 -0.54
CA TRP A 33 -10.57 4.17 -0.60
C TRP A 33 -10.78 3.42 -1.94
N LEU A 34 -10.46 4.08 -3.06
CA LEU A 34 -10.60 3.47 -4.38
C LEU A 34 -9.68 2.25 -4.54
N SER A 35 -8.42 2.33 -4.10
CA SER A 35 -7.51 1.19 -4.15
C SER A 35 -7.98 0.03 -3.29
N GLU A 36 -8.49 0.30 -2.09
CA GLU A 36 -9.02 -0.75 -1.20
C GLU A 36 -10.20 -1.49 -1.85
N VAL A 37 -11.15 -0.75 -2.45
CA VAL A 37 -12.30 -1.36 -3.16
C VAL A 37 -11.84 -2.23 -4.33
N MET A 38 -10.89 -1.76 -5.14
CA MET A 38 -10.35 -2.53 -6.27
C MET A 38 -9.61 -3.80 -5.81
N LEU A 39 -8.84 -3.72 -4.73
CA LEU A 39 -7.98 -4.80 -4.24
C LEU A 39 -8.72 -5.90 -3.47
N GLN A 40 -9.98 -5.70 -3.08
CA GLN A 40 -10.78 -6.73 -2.40
C GLN A 40 -10.96 -8.01 -3.22
N GLN A 41 -11.07 -7.89 -4.55
CA GLN A 41 -11.36 -9.02 -5.44
C GLN A 41 -10.37 -9.14 -6.61
N THR A 42 -9.42 -8.21 -6.73
CA THR A 42 -8.50 -8.14 -7.88
C THR A 42 -7.04 -8.01 -7.42
N GLN A 43 -6.14 -8.73 -8.08
CA GLN A 43 -4.71 -8.68 -7.78
C GLN A 43 -4.08 -7.34 -8.16
N VAL A 44 -3.09 -6.89 -7.40
CA VAL A 44 -2.35 -5.61 -7.58
C VAL A 44 -1.96 -5.35 -9.04
N ARG A 45 -1.36 -6.34 -9.72
CA ARG A 45 -0.90 -6.20 -11.11
C ARG A 45 -2.03 -5.85 -12.08
N THR A 46 -3.22 -6.36 -11.83
CA THR A 46 -4.41 -6.09 -12.66
C THR A 46 -5.01 -4.73 -12.30
N VAL A 47 -4.94 -4.30 -11.05
CA VAL A 47 -5.52 -3.02 -10.58
C VAL A 47 -4.77 -1.79 -11.10
N ILE A 48 -3.43 -1.82 -11.14
CA ILE A 48 -2.58 -0.66 -11.51
C ILE A 48 -3.09 0.07 -12.77
N PRO A 49 -3.26 -0.59 -13.94
CA PRO A 49 -3.69 0.10 -15.16
C PRO A 49 -5.16 0.58 -15.14
N TYR A 50 -5.98 0.19 -14.16
CA TYR A 50 -7.34 0.73 -13.98
C TYR A 50 -7.35 1.91 -13.01
N PHE A 51 -6.45 1.90 -12.02
CA PHE A 51 -6.30 2.99 -11.07
C PHE A 51 -5.67 4.25 -11.69
N GLU A 52 -4.81 4.08 -12.70
CA GLU A 52 -4.11 5.18 -13.40
C GLU A 52 -4.91 5.82 -14.54
N ARG A 53 -6.10 5.29 -14.86
CA ARG A 53 -7.01 5.87 -15.87
C ARG A 53 -7.81 7.02 -15.27
#